data_AF-A0A497KHQ5-F1
#
_entry.id   AF-A0A497KHQ5-F1
#
_cell.length_a   1.000
_cell.length_b   1.000
_cell.length_c   1.000
_cell.angle_alpha   90.00
_cell.angle_beta   90.00
_cell.angle_gamma   90.00
#
_symmetry.space_group_name_H-M   'P 1'
#
loop_
_entity.id
_entity.type
_entity.pdbx_description
1 polymer ?
#
loop_
_entity_poly.entity_id
_entity_poly.type
_entity_poly.pdbx_seq_one_letter_code
_entity_poly.pdbx_strand_id
1 'polypeptide(L)'
;GAVREGRIIPWDTDIDLGAMCSEADKLIRKIPELEQKGFKVDITDFRFIMFRKPVAISIALYRIRGNKAWLLCCKKASKFNSIMRYFSLLADRILYRNLTSKSKMPLRERIAFALIPSFADYAIRKFVFKVSEWLGEEYCAQVVPKFYFENLDSISFYGMTFNIPSHVHEYLSLWYGKNWMEPDPNWAYEYGTIDLSFDIGRREDLSIFNCLEEGNKNHKNR
;
A
#
# COMPACT_ATOMS: atom_id res chain seq x y z
N GLY A 1 19.16 -0.17 -5.30
CA GLY A 1 20.08 -1.33 -5.22
C GLY A 1 19.97 -2.23 -6.44
N ALA A 2 18.83 -2.90 -6.62
CA ALA A 2 18.66 -3.95 -7.64
C ALA A 2 19.07 -3.55 -9.06
N VAL A 3 18.54 -2.45 -9.60
CA VAL A 3 18.87 -1.99 -10.98
C VAL A 3 20.30 -1.46 -11.09
N ARG A 4 20.72 -0.64 -10.13
CA ARG A 4 22.01 0.05 -10.17
C ARG A 4 23.21 -0.88 -9.96
N GLU A 5 23.11 -1.76 -8.96
CA GLU A 5 24.26 -2.51 -8.42
C GLU A 5 24.00 -4.02 -8.37
N GLY A 6 22.81 -4.49 -8.75
CA GLY A 6 22.47 -5.92 -8.66
C GLY A 6 22.43 -6.49 -7.24
N ARG A 7 22.39 -5.63 -6.21
CA ARG A 7 22.41 -6.03 -4.79
C ARG A 7 21.51 -5.18 -3.91
N ILE A 8 21.20 -5.68 -2.71
CA ILE A 8 20.54 -4.91 -1.65
C ILE A 8 21.52 -3.84 -1.15
N ILE A 9 21.02 -2.62 -0.89
CA ILE A 9 21.85 -1.55 -0.34
C ILE A 9 22.11 -1.88 1.14
N PRO A 10 23.35 -1.79 1.65
CA PRO A 10 23.67 -2.24 3.01
C PRO A 10 22.89 -1.57 4.15
N TRP A 11 22.40 -0.35 3.93
CA TRP A 11 21.62 0.42 4.90
C TRP A 11 20.11 0.39 4.64
N ASP A 12 19.63 -0.35 3.62
CA ASP A 12 18.20 -0.58 3.44
C ASP A 12 17.67 -1.47 4.58
N THR A 13 16.55 -1.08 5.17
CA THR A 13 15.94 -1.81 6.31
C THR A 13 14.66 -2.54 5.92
N ASP A 14 14.20 -2.33 4.70
CA ASP A 14 12.95 -2.81 4.14
C ASP A 14 13.09 -3.18 2.66
N ILE A 15 12.04 -3.81 2.14
CA ILE A 15 11.90 -4.19 0.73
C ILE A 15 10.59 -3.59 0.22
N ASP A 16 10.68 -2.70 -0.76
CA ASP A 16 9.51 -2.17 -1.45
C ASP A 16 9.22 -2.93 -2.75
N LEU A 17 7.95 -3.26 -2.92
CA LEU A 17 7.36 -3.85 -4.13
C LEU A 17 6.13 -3.01 -4.54
N GLY A 18 5.65 -3.23 -5.77
CA GLY A 18 4.45 -2.58 -6.28
C GLY A 18 3.44 -3.58 -6.83
N ALA A 19 2.15 -3.30 -6.63
CA ALA A 19 1.05 -4.03 -7.26
C ALA A 19 -0.07 -3.04 -7.64
N MET A 20 -0.91 -3.41 -8.61
CA MET A 20 -2.13 -2.65 -8.86
C MET A 20 -3.14 -2.89 -7.74
N CYS A 21 -3.80 -1.83 -7.29
CA CYS A 21 -4.82 -1.88 -6.23
C CYS A 21 -5.98 -2.82 -6.61
N SER A 22 -6.32 -2.90 -7.90
CA SER A 22 -7.31 -3.86 -8.44
C SER A 22 -6.92 -5.33 -8.25
N GLU A 23 -5.66 -5.63 -7.98
CA GLU A 23 -5.15 -6.98 -7.69
C GLU A 23 -4.99 -7.25 -6.18
N ALA A 24 -5.35 -6.29 -5.32
CA ALA A 24 -5.17 -6.42 -3.87
C ALA A 24 -5.89 -7.64 -3.29
N ASP A 25 -7.02 -8.08 -3.88
CA ASP A 25 -7.72 -9.31 -3.46
C ASP A 25 -6.80 -10.54 -3.52
N LYS A 26 -5.96 -10.64 -4.56
CA LYS A 26 -5.01 -11.76 -4.70
C LYS A 26 -4.02 -11.78 -3.55
N LEU A 27 -3.57 -10.61 -3.09
CA LEU A 27 -2.66 -10.48 -1.93
C LEU A 27 -3.40 -10.78 -0.63
N ILE A 28 -4.59 -10.22 -0.45
CA ILE A 28 -5.44 -10.40 0.74
C ILE A 28 -5.75 -11.89 0.96
N ARG A 29 -6.09 -12.65 -0.08
CA ARG A 29 -6.35 -14.09 0.02
C ARG A 29 -5.13 -14.92 0.44
N LYS A 30 -3.92 -14.36 0.35
CA LYS A 30 -2.67 -15.02 0.75
C LYS A 30 -2.30 -14.81 2.21
N ILE A 31 -3.05 -13.99 2.96
CA ILE A 31 -2.81 -13.74 4.39
C ILE A 31 -2.64 -15.04 5.19
N PRO A 32 -3.51 -16.07 5.07
CA PRO A 32 -3.34 -17.30 5.85
C PRO A 32 -2.01 -18.02 5.56
N GLU A 33 -1.59 -18.07 4.29
CA GLU A 33 -0.34 -18.70 3.85
C GLU A 33 0.88 -17.92 4.38
N LEU A 34 0.82 -16.59 4.35
CA LEU A 34 1.87 -15.71 4.87
C LEU A 34 2.01 -15.84 6.38
N GLU A 35 0.89 -15.89 7.11
CA GLU A 35 0.89 -16.09 8.56
C GLU A 35 1.45 -17.46 8.95
N GLN A 36 1.16 -18.52 8.20
CA GLN A 36 1.76 -19.85 8.38
C GLN A 36 3.28 -19.83 8.18
N LYS A 37 3.76 -19.03 7.23
CA LYS A 37 5.19 -18.80 6.97
C LYS A 37 5.86 -17.87 8.01
N GLY A 38 5.12 -17.43 9.02
CA GLY A 38 5.63 -16.63 10.14
C GLY A 38 5.65 -15.12 9.90
N PHE A 39 5.04 -14.63 8.81
CA PHE A 39 4.86 -13.21 8.59
C PHE A 39 3.73 -12.67 9.48
N LYS A 40 3.91 -11.46 9.98
CA LYS A 40 2.79 -10.61 10.41
C LYS A 40 2.34 -9.81 9.21
N VAL A 41 1.03 -9.71 8.99
CA VAL A 41 0.48 -8.93 7.88
C VAL A 41 -0.30 -7.75 8.43
N ASP A 42 -0.14 -6.59 7.78
CA ASP A 42 -1.02 -5.44 7.97
C ASP A 42 -1.40 -4.87 6.62
N ILE A 43 -2.61 -4.34 6.51
CA ILE A 43 -3.14 -3.83 5.25
C ILE A 43 -3.79 -2.51 5.54
N THR A 44 -3.34 -1.50 4.81
CA THR A 44 -3.94 -0.17 4.78
C THR A 44 -4.64 0.01 3.44
N ASP A 45 -5.29 1.15 3.23
CA ASP A 45 -5.81 1.44 1.89
C ASP A 45 -4.68 1.53 0.84
N PHE A 46 -3.43 1.78 1.22
CA PHE A 46 -2.37 2.16 0.28
C PHE A 46 -1.27 1.12 0.15
N ARG A 47 -1.14 0.24 1.15
CA ARG A 47 -0.03 -0.71 1.25
C ARG A 47 -0.48 -2.02 1.85
N PHE A 48 0.04 -3.11 1.30
CA PHE A 48 0.05 -4.42 1.92
C PHE A 48 1.42 -4.65 2.54
N ILE A 49 1.49 -4.77 3.86
CA ILE A 49 2.74 -4.81 4.62
C ILE A 49 2.90 -6.21 5.22
N MET A 50 4.04 -6.84 4.96
CA MET A 50 4.45 -8.09 5.58
C MET A 50 5.69 -7.84 6.43
N PHE A 51 5.67 -8.32 7.66
CA PHE A 51 6.78 -8.14 8.58
C PHE A 51 7.26 -9.47 9.12
N ARG A 52 8.56 -9.72 8.97
CA ARG A 52 9.27 -10.82 9.61
C ARG A 52 10.66 -10.32 9.99
N LYS A 53 10.89 -10.17 11.30
CA LYS A 53 12.14 -9.60 11.84
C LYS A 53 13.38 -10.21 11.16
N PRO A 54 14.37 -9.38 10.77
CA PRO A 54 14.44 -7.92 10.96
C PRO A 54 13.78 -7.09 9.84
N VAL A 55 13.24 -7.70 8.79
CA VAL A 55 12.86 -7.02 7.54
C VAL A 55 11.36 -6.76 7.45
N ALA A 56 11.00 -5.57 6.98
CA ALA A 56 9.65 -5.26 6.50
C ALA A 56 9.60 -5.35 4.97
N ILE A 57 8.52 -5.91 4.43
CA ILE A 57 8.24 -5.95 3.00
C ILE A 57 6.95 -5.19 2.78
N SER A 58 7.00 -4.10 2.02
CA SER A 58 5.88 -3.22 1.72
C SER A 58 5.52 -3.37 0.24
N ILE A 59 4.26 -3.71 -0.05
CA ILE A 59 3.72 -3.70 -1.42
C ILE A 59 2.84 -2.45 -1.54
N ALA A 60 3.30 -1.47 -2.31
CA ALA A 60 2.56 -0.27 -2.63
C ALA A 60 1.42 -0.58 -3.63
N LEU A 61 0.21 -0.10 -3.35
CA LEU A 61 -0.99 -0.38 -4.14
C LEU A 61 -1.31 0.78 -5.09
N TYR A 62 -0.82 0.67 -6.33
CA TYR A 62 -1.01 1.67 -7.39
C TYR A 62 -2.46 1.68 -7.89
N ARG A 63 -3.03 2.87 -8.02
CA ARG A 63 -4.34 3.08 -8.67
C ARG A 63 -4.13 3.71 -10.02
N ILE A 64 -5.06 3.46 -10.94
CA ILE A 64 -5.03 4.03 -12.28
C ILE A 64 -6.15 5.06 -12.42
N ARG A 65 -5.84 6.21 -12.99
CA ARG A 65 -6.83 7.19 -13.45
C ARG A 65 -6.35 7.85 -14.73
N GLY A 66 -7.08 7.61 -15.82
CA GLY A 66 -6.63 8.02 -17.15
C GLY A 66 -5.27 7.41 -17.50
N ASN A 67 -4.33 8.26 -17.92
CA ASN A 67 -2.95 7.88 -18.25
C ASN A 67 -1.98 7.96 -17.06
N LYS A 68 -2.49 8.05 -15.82
CA LYS A 68 -1.69 8.19 -14.60
C LYS A 68 -1.86 6.99 -13.68
N ALA A 69 -0.75 6.52 -13.12
CA ALA A 69 -0.70 5.58 -12.01
C ALA A 69 -0.28 6.33 -10.75
N TRP A 70 -0.91 6.05 -9.61
CA TRP A 70 -0.69 6.86 -8.42
C TRP A 70 -0.80 6.08 -7.12
N LEU A 71 -0.03 6.52 -6.12
CA LEU A 71 -0.06 6.05 -4.74
C LEU A 71 -0.56 7.18 -3.83
N LEU A 72 -1.42 6.85 -2.87
CA LEU A 72 -1.77 7.81 -1.82
C LEU A 72 -0.72 7.78 -0.71
N CYS A 73 -0.37 8.95 -0.20
CA CYS A 73 0.54 9.12 0.92
C CYS A 73 0.01 10.12 1.93
N CYS A 74 0.17 9.80 3.22
CA CYS A 74 -0.15 10.72 4.30
C CYS A 74 0.97 11.76 4.42
N LYS A 75 0.64 13.02 4.15
CA LYS A 75 1.55 14.17 4.20
C LYS A 75 1.68 14.70 5.63
N LYS A 76 0.58 14.63 6.38
CA LYS A 76 0.49 15.04 7.78
C LYS A 76 -0.49 14.13 8.49
N ALA A 77 0.04 13.32 9.39
CA ALA A 77 -0.79 12.61 10.34
C ALA A 77 -1.40 13.61 11.33
N SER A 78 -2.66 13.41 11.69
CA SER A 78 -3.30 14.23 12.71
C SER A 78 -2.68 13.93 14.08
N LYS A 79 -2.76 14.90 15.00
CA LYS A 79 -2.36 14.70 16.40
C LYS A 79 -3.46 13.92 17.13
N PHE A 80 -3.65 12.65 16.77
CA PHE A 80 -4.64 11.81 17.42
C PHE A 80 -4.31 11.59 18.90
N ASN A 81 -5.36 11.55 19.74
CA ASN A 81 -5.29 10.83 21.01
C ASN A 81 -5.16 9.32 20.75
N SER A 82 -4.61 8.56 21.70
CA SER A 82 -4.36 7.11 21.53
C SER A 82 -5.62 6.30 21.16
N ILE A 83 -6.80 6.81 21.47
CA ILE A 83 -8.10 6.18 21.19
C ILE A 83 -8.40 6.20 19.69
N MET A 84 -8.26 7.36 19.03
CA MET A 84 -8.53 7.44 17.59
C MET A 84 -7.55 6.60 16.77
N ARG A 85 -6.28 6.52 17.16
CA ARG A 85 -5.31 5.62 16.53
C ARG A 85 -5.77 4.17 16.57
N TYR A 86 -6.38 3.76 17.67
CA TYR A 86 -6.92 2.41 17.81
C TYR A 86 -8.13 2.18 16.91
N PHE A 87 -9.04 3.15 16.77
CA PHE A 87 -10.16 3.05 15.83
C PHE A 87 -9.72 3.01 14.37
N SER A 88 -8.74 3.83 13.98
CA SER A 88 -8.15 3.77 12.63
C SER A 88 -7.54 2.40 12.35
N LEU A 89 -6.79 1.85 13.31
CA LEU A 89 -6.25 0.50 13.21
C LEU A 89 -7.36 -0.55 13.05
N LEU A 90 -8.39 -0.53 13.89
CA LEU A 90 -9.53 -1.45 13.76
C LEU A 90 -10.21 -1.36 12.40
N ALA A 91 -10.37 -0.13 11.88
CA ALA A 91 -10.94 0.12 10.56
C ALA A 91 -10.01 -0.36 9.43
N ASP A 92 -8.68 -0.36 9.59
CA ASP A 92 -7.74 -0.98 8.63
C ASP A 92 -7.92 -2.50 8.63
N ARG A 93 -7.97 -3.08 9.82
CA ARG A 93 -8.05 -4.53 10.00
C ARG A 93 -9.40 -5.13 9.63
N ILE A 94 -10.45 -4.32 9.55
CA ILE A 94 -11.79 -4.77 9.16
C ILE A 94 -11.78 -5.42 7.77
N LEU A 95 -10.88 -4.97 6.88
CA LEU A 95 -10.69 -5.47 5.52
C LEU A 95 -10.34 -6.95 5.46
N TYR A 96 -9.62 -7.44 6.47
CA TYR A 96 -9.03 -8.77 6.47
C TYR A 96 -9.34 -9.56 7.74
N ARG A 97 -10.28 -9.07 8.57
CA ARG A 97 -10.67 -9.68 9.85
C ARG A 97 -11.11 -11.14 9.76
N ASN A 98 -11.64 -11.55 8.61
CA ASN A 98 -12.10 -12.92 8.36
C ASN A 98 -10.99 -13.85 7.84
N LEU A 99 -9.82 -13.30 7.47
CA LEU A 99 -8.70 -14.04 6.87
C LEU A 99 -7.52 -14.19 7.82
N THR A 100 -7.36 -13.27 8.77
CA THR A 100 -6.35 -13.38 9.84
C THR A 100 -6.71 -14.47 10.84
N SER A 101 -5.71 -15.25 11.23
CA SER A 101 -5.87 -16.25 12.28
C SER A 101 -6.31 -15.62 13.60
N LYS A 102 -7.38 -16.14 14.21
CA LYS A 102 -7.86 -15.72 15.54
C LYS A 102 -6.78 -15.83 16.63
N SER A 103 -5.79 -16.70 16.46
CA SER A 103 -4.67 -16.84 17.42
C SER A 103 -3.61 -15.74 17.27
N LYS A 104 -3.54 -15.08 16.12
CA LYS A 104 -2.64 -13.95 15.84
C LYS A 104 -3.29 -12.60 16.15
N MET A 105 -4.61 -12.57 16.26
CA MET A 105 -5.40 -11.36 16.54
C MET A 105 -5.54 -11.08 18.04
N PRO A 106 -5.28 -9.84 18.51
CA PRO A 106 -5.49 -9.45 19.90
C PRO A 106 -6.94 -9.65 20.37
N LEU A 107 -7.12 -10.04 21.65
CA LEU A 107 -8.45 -10.34 22.21
C LEU A 107 -9.46 -9.19 22.04
N ARG A 108 -9.02 -7.95 22.28
CA ARG A 108 -9.85 -6.74 22.11
C ARG A 108 -10.37 -6.57 20.67
N GLU A 109 -9.59 -6.96 19.67
CA GLU A 109 -9.97 -6.86 18.26
C GLU A 109 -10.95 -7.98 17.90
N ARG A 110 -10.72 -9.19 18.43
CA ARG A 110 -11.67 -10.30 18.29
C ARG A 110 -13.05 -9.96 18.84
N ILE A 111 -13.10 -9.31 20.01
CA ILE A 111 -14.35 -8.84 20.62
C ILE A 111 -14.99 -7.75 19.75
N ALA A 112 -14.21 -6.74 19.34
CA ALA A 112 -14.72 -5.67 18.48
C ALA A 112 -15.31 -6.21 17.17
N PHE A 113 -14.61 -7.11 16.48
CA PHE A 113 -15.08 -7.68 15.22
C PHE A 113 -16.27 -8.63 15.38
N ALA A 114 -16.42 -9.30 16.53
CA ALA A 114 -17.61 -10.09 16.80
C ALA A 114 -18.88 -9.24 16.94
N LEU A 115 -18.74 -7.96 17.34
CA LEU A 115 -19.85 -7.03 17.52
C LEU A 115 -20.17 -6.22 16.25
N ILE A 116 -19.28 -6.21 15.26
CA ILE A 116 -19.44 -5.45 14.02
C ILE A 116 -19.98 -6.35 12.91
N PRO A 117 -21.22 -6.14 12.42
CA PRO A 117 -21.76 -6.89 11.28
C PRO A 117 -20.95 -6.64 9.99
N SER A 118 -20.75 -7.65 9.15
CA SER A 118 -19.96 -7.53 7.90
C SER A 118 -20.50 -6.55 6.88
N PHE A 119 -21.82 -6.36 6.83
CA PHE A 119 -22.41 -5.34 5.96
C PHE A 119 -22.01 -3.90 6.37
N ALA A 120 -21.56 -3.69 7.61
CA ALA A 120 -21.18 -2.37 8.11
C ALA A 120 -19.71 -2.01 7.80
N ASP A 121 -18.90 -2.93 7.27
CA ASP A 121 -17.45 -2.76 7.15
C ASP A 121 -17.08 -1.51 6.33
N TYR A 122 -17.71 -1.36 5.16
CA TYR A 122 -17.51 -0.21 4.29
C TYR A 122 -17.97 1.11 4.95
N ALA A 123 -19.12 1.11 5.62
CA ALA A 123 -19.66 2.30 6.28
C ALA A 123 -18.77 2.76 7.44
N ILE A 124 -18.28 1.83 8.26
CA ILE A 124 -17.35 2.11 9.36
C ILE A 124 -16.05 2.69 8.82
N ARG A 125 -15.49 2.07 7.77
CA ARG A 125 -14.28 2.57 7.10
C ARG A 125 -14.45 4.02 6.64
N LYS A 126 -15.51 4.28 5.88
CA LYS A 126 -15.83 5.61 5.35
C LYS A 126 -16.02 6.65 6.47
N PHE A 127 -16.70 6.27 7.55
CA PHE A 127 -16.87 7.14 8.71
C PHE A 127 -15.54 7.49 9.38
N VAL A 128 -14.71 6.48 9.67
CA VAL A 128 -13.40 6.70 10.31
C VAL A 128 -12.51 7.58 9.45
N PHE A 129 -12.51 7.40 8.13
CA PHE A 129 -11.81 8.31 7.21
C PHE A 129 -12.23 9.75 7.36
N LYS A 130 -13.54 10.02 7.30
CA LYS A 130 -14.08 11.37 7.39
C LYS A 130 -13.74 12.04 8.73
N VAL A 131 -13.76 11.27 9.82
CA VAL A 131 -13.35 11.77 11.13
C VAL A 131 -11.86 12.12 11.13
N SER A 132 -11.01 11.28 10.56
CA SER A 132 -9.57 11.56 10.45
C SER A 132 -9.28 12.83 9.63
N GLU A 133 -10.00 13.07 8.53
CA GLU A 133 -9.89 14.31 7.77
C GLU A 133 -10.30 15.53 8.60
N TRP A 134 -11.43 15.44 9.30
CA TRP A 134 -11.92 16.51 10.16
C TRP A 134 -10.92 16.85 11.29
N LEU A 135 -10.16 15.86 11.74
CA LEU A 135 -9.10 16.02 12.72
C LEU A 135 -7.76 16.52 12.12
N GLY A 136 -7.74 16.84 10.82
CA GLY A 136 -6.62 17.50 10.16
C GLY A 136 -5.60 16.57 9.53
N GLU A 137 -5.97 15.33 9.19
CA GLU A 137 -5.13 14.49 8.33
C GLU A 137 -5.07 15.01 6.89
N GLU A 138 -3.85 15.20 6.40
CA GLU A 138 -3.60 15.64 5.04
C GLU A 138 -2.92 14.52 4.24
N TYR A 139 -3.48 14.22 3.07
CA TYR A 139 -3.00 13.23 2.14
C TYR A 139 -2.62 13.91 0.83
N CYS A 140 -1.66 13.31 0.13
CA CYS A 140 -1.22 13.68 -1.20
C CYS A 140 -1.13 12.42 -2.08
N ALA A 141 -1.00 12.60 -3.38
CA ALA A 141 -0.68 11.51 -4.29
C ALA A 141 0.74 11.65 -4.83
N GLN A 142 1.39 10.51 -4.99
CA GLN A 142 2.58 10.36 -5.81
C GLN A 142 2.13 9.78 -7.13
N VAL A 143 2.49 10.42 -8.23
CA VAL A 143 1.85 10.16 -9.51
C VAL A 143 2.92 9.96 -10.55
N VAL A 144 2.83 8.87 -11.29
CA VAL A 144 3.70 8.59 -12.42
C VAL A 144 2.84 8.27 -13.64
N PRO A 145 3.34 8.47 -14.86
CA PRO A 145 2.71 7.95 -16.05
C PRO A 145 2.37 6.45 -15.94
N LYS A 146 1.14 6.09 -16.33
CA LYS A 146 0.67 4.70 -16.30
C LYS A 146 1.50 3.78 -17.20
N PHE A 147 2.04 4.29 -18.31
CA PHE A 147 2.73 3.49 -19.33
C PHE A 147 3.90 2.67 -18.75
N TYR A 148 4.52 3.14 -17.67
CA TYR A 148 5.56 2.39 -16.93
C TYR A 148 5.08 1.01 -16.45
N PHE A 149 3.77 0.83 -16.27
CA PHE A 149 3.15 -0.40 -15.78
C PHE A 149 2.34 -1.16 -16.84
N GLU A 150 2.21 -0.65 -18.06
CA GLU A 150 1.42 -1.29 -19.12
C GLU A 150 2.14 -2.50 -19.72
N ASN A 151 3.46 -2.36 -19.91
CA ASN A 151 4.35 -3.45 -20.27
C ASN A 151 5.48 -3.43 -19.25
N LEU A 152 5.62 -4.50 -18.48
CA LEU A 152 6.67 -4.63 -17.47
C LEU A 152 7.89 -5.27 -18.11
N ASP A 153 9.07 -4.74 -17.78
CA ASP A 153 10.34 -5.41 -18.05
C ASP A 153 10.63 -6.44 -16.95
N SER A 154 11.74 -7.17 -17.07
CA SER A 154 12.16 -8.15 -16.07
C SER A 154 13.61 -7.93 -15.64
N ILE A 155 13.88 -8.17 -14.36
CA ILE A 155 15.25 -8.22 -13.81
C ILE A 155 15.48 -9.55 -13.10
N SER A 156 16.69 -10.10 -13.26
CA SER A 156 17.17 -11.20 -12.42
C SER A 156 17.81 -10.63 -11.17
N PHE A 157 17.35 -11.04 -9.99
CA PHE A 157 17.84 -10.56 -8.70
C PHE A 157 17.89 -11.72 -7.71
N TYR A 158 19.08 -12.02 -7.19
CA TYR A 158 19.33 -13.16 -6.30
C TYR A 158 18.75 -14.50 -6.81
N GLY A 159 18.89 -14.77 -8.12
CA GLY A 159 18.43 -16.01 -8.74
C GLY A 159 16.91 -16.10 -8.96
N MET A 160 16.17 -15.04 -8.65
CA MET A 160 14.74 -14.91 -8.93
C MET A 160 14.52 -13.91 -10.07
N THR A 161 13.39 -14.02 -10.76
CA THR A 161 12.97 -13.04 -11.77
C THR A 161 11.87 -12.17 -11.19
N PHE A 162 12.04 -10.85 -11.28
CA PHE A 162 11.05 -9.88 -10.86
C PHE A 162 10.61 -9.01 -12.04
N ASN A 163 9.33 -8.71 -12.08
CA ASN A 163 8.82 -7.69 -12.98
C ASN A 163 9.21 -6.31 -12.46
N ILE A 164 9.64 -5.43 -13.35
CA ILE A 164 9.97 -4.04 -13.06
C ILE A 164 9.19 -3.12 -14.00
N PRO A 165 8.95 -1.86 -13.62
CA PRO A 165 8.38 -0.89 -14.55
C PRO A 165 9.22 -0.80 -15.82
N SER A 166 8.58 -0.65 -16.99
CA SER A 166 9.33 -0.33 -18.21
C SER A 166 10.04 1.01 -18.06
N HIS A 167 11.08 1.25 -18.87
CA HIS A 167 11.85 2.50 -18.80
C HIS A 167 12.34 2.76 -17.36
N VAL A 168 12.91 1.71 -16.75
CA VAL A 168 13.16 1.66 -15.31
C VAL A 168 14.10 2.79 -14.83
N HIS A 169 14.99 3.28 -15.69
CA HIS A 169 15.91 4.36 -15.35
C HIS A 169 15.18 5.70 -15.22
N GLU A 170 14.29 6.01 -16.16
CA GLU A 170 13.43 7.18 -16.12
C GLU A 170 12.46 7.08 -14.94
N TYR A 171 11.85 5.92 -14.74
CA TYR A 171 10.98 5.65 -13.61
C TYR A 171 11.70 5.91 -12.27
N LEU A 172 12.87 5.31 -12.04
CA LEU A 172 13.63 5.50 -10.80
C LEU A 172 14.09 6.96 -10.61
N SER A 173 14.37 7.68 -11.69
CA SER A 173 14.72 9.11 -11.61
C SER A 173 13.57 9.99 -11.09
N LEU A 174 12.31 9.59 -11.28
CA LEU A 174 11.15 10.28 -10.72
C LEU A 174 11.07 10.13 -9.20
N TRP A 175 11.51 8.98 -8.67
CA TRP A 175 11.45 8.67 -7.24
C TRP A 175 12.65 9.19 -6.49
N TYR A 176 13.84 8.97 -7.02
CA TYR A 176 15.11 9.20 -6.32
C TYR A 176 15.87 10.44 -6.84
N GLY A 177 15.32 11.15 -7.83
CA GLY A 177 15.92 12.32 -8.44
C GLY A 177 16.92 11.99 -9.56
N LYS A 178 17.42 13.04 -10.23
CA LYS A 178 18.33 12.89 -11.40
C LYS A 178 19.64 12.17 -11.06
N ASN A 179 20.10 12.28 -9.81
CA ASN A 179 21.37 11.71 -9.35
C ASN A 179 21.18 10.35 -8.65
N TRP A 180 20.08 9.64 -8.87
CA TRP A 180 19.78 8.37 -8.17
C TRP A 180 20.82 7.25 -8.38
N MET A 181 21.66 7.39 -9.40
CA MET A 181 22.81 6.51 -9.64
C MET A 181 23.94 6.71 -8.62
N GLU A 182 23.91 7.76 -7.83
CA GLU A 182 24.82 8.00 -6.71
C GLU A 182 24.08 7.63 -5.41
N PRO A 183 24.52 6.60 -4.66
CA PRO A 183 23.88 6.23 -3.41
C PRO A 183 24.03 7.34 -2.37
N ASP A 184 22.91 7.86 -1.87
CA ASP A 184 22.87 8.79 -0.75
C ASP A 184 22.25 8.11 0.48
N PRO A 185 23.01 7.84 1.56
CA PRO A 185 22.48 7.27 2.79
C PRO A 185 21.58 8.24 3.57
N ASN A 186 21.62 9.54 3.24
CA ASN A 186 20.76 10.58 3.82
C ASN A 186 19.56 10.91 2.93
N TRP A 187 19.35 10.14 1.85
CA TRP A 187 18.24 10.35 0.96
C TRP A 187 16.92 10.32 1.74
N ALA A 188 16.11 11.37 1.56
CA ALA A 188 14.82 11.51 2.20
C ALA A 188 13.71 11.59 1.17
N TYR A 189 12.61 10.90 1.45
CA TYR A 189 11.43 10.90 0.61
C TYR A 189 10.72 12.27 0.65
N GLU A 190 10.51 12.91 -0.51
CA GLU A 190 9.71 14.14 -0.59
C GLU A 190 8.24 13.83 -0.96
N TYR A 191 7.32 13.99 0.00
CA TYR A 191 5.90 13.70 -0.20
C TYR A 191 5.21 14.62 -1.22
N GLY A 192 4.63 14.02 -2.26
CA GLY A 192 3.71 14.67 -3.18
C GLY A 192 4.37 15.50 -4.29
N THR A 193 5.63 15.26 -4.60
CA THR A 193 6.41 16.09 -5.53
C THR A 193 6.29 15.71 -7.01
N ILE A 194 5.78 14.52 -7.34
CA ILE A 194 5.81 14.06 -8.74
C ILE A 194 4.73 14.73 -9.61
N ASP A 195 3.54 15.01 -9.05
CA ASP A 195 2.50 15.82 -9.72
C ASP A 195 1.61 16.52 -8.70
N LEU A 196 1.93 17.78 -8.39
CA LEU A 196 1.19 18.61 -7.43
C LEU A 196 -0.21 19.00 -7.94
N SER A 197 -0.47 18.89 -9.25
CA SER A 197 -1.76 19.26 -9.85
C SER A 197 -2.79 18.13 -9.80
N PHE A 198 -2.39 16.94 -9.37
CA PHE A 198 -3.26 15.77 -9.36
C PHE A 198 -4.27 15.85 -8.22
N ASP A 199 -5.52 16.16 -8.59
CA ASP A 199 -6.63 16.18 -7.65
C ASP A 199 -6.95 14.77 -7.14
N ILE A 200 -6.68 14.46 -5.89
CA ILE A 200 -6.96 13.14 -5.29
C ILE A 200 -8.46 12.80 -5.15
N GLY A 201 -9.39 13.55 -5.76
CA GLY A 201 -10.81 13.22 -5.80
C GLY A 201 -11.45 13.20 -4.40
N ARG A 202 -12.66 12.64 -4.26
CA ARG A 202 -13.28 12.43 -2.94
C ARG A 202 -12.55 11.27 -2.24
N ARG A 203 -12.10 11.49 -0.99
CA ARG A 203 -11.24 10.51 -0.28
C ARG A 203 -11.88 9.13 -0.05
N GLU A 204 -13.20 9.06 -0.07
CA GLU A 204 -13.98 7.81 0.00
C GLU A 204 -13.70 6.90 -1.20
N ASP A 205 -13.35 7.48 -2.37
CA ASP A 205 -12.98 6.75 -3.59
C ASP A 205 -11.61 6.06 -3.45
N LEU A 206 -10.83 6.46 -2.45
CA LEU A 206 -9.46 5.99 -2.23
C LEU A 206 -9.40 4.73 -1.38
N SER A 207 -10.54 4.23 -0.88
CA SER A 207 -10.53 3.00 -0.11
C SER A 207 -10.17 1.81 -1.00
N ILE A 208 -9.34 0.90 -0.47
CA ILE A 208 -9.04 -0.37 -1.11
C ILE A 208 -10.31 -1.19 -1.38
N PHE A 209 -11.38 -1.00 -0.61
CA PHE A 209 -12.69 -1.63 -0.87
C PHE A 209 -13.19 -1.36 -2.29
N ASN A 210 -13.04 -0.14 -2.79
CA ASN A 210 -13.48 0.20 -4.15
C ASN A 210 -12.64 -0.53 -5.20
N CYS A 211 -11.32 -0.62 -4.98
CA CYS A 211 -10.44 -1.40 -5.84
C CYS A 211 -10.84 -2.89 -5.87
N LEU A 212 -11.27 -3.44 -4.73
CA LEU A 212 -11.71 -4.84 -4.63
C LEU A 212 -13.05 -5.05 -5.37
N GLU A 213 -13.98 -4.12 -5.26
CA GLU A 213 -15.25 -4.17 -6.02
C GLU A 213 -15.01 -4.08 -7.54
N GLU A 214 -14.16 -3.16 -7.99
CA GLU A 214 -13.78 -3.03 -9.41
C GLU A 214 -13.05 -4.27 -9.92
N GLY A 215 -12.09 -4.79 -9.16
CA GLY A 215 -11.39 -6.04 -9.48
C GLY A 215 -12.34 -7.21 -9.66
N ASN A 216 -13.32 -7.35 -8.76
CA ASN A 216 -14.35 -8.40 -8.84
C ASN A 216 -15.27 -8.24 -10.07
N LYS A 217 -15.59 -7.02 -10.49
CA LYS A 217 -16.35 -6.78 -11.74
C LYS A 217 -15.53 -7.18 -12.97
N ASN A 218 -14.25 -6.84 -13.00
CA ASN A 218 -13.35 -7.18 -14.12
C ASN A 218 -13.07 -8.68 -14.23
N HIS A 219 -13.02 -9.41 -13.11
CA HIS A 219 -12.88 -10.86 -13.07
C HIS A 219 -14.13 -11.63 -13.52
N LYS A 220 -15.33 -11.05 -13.41
CA LYS A 220 -16.58 -11.67 -13.90
C LYS A 220 -16.80 -11.50 -15.41
N ASN A 221 -16.07 -10.58 -16.05
CA ASN A 221 -16.18 -10.26 -17.48
C ASN A 221 -15.04 -10.86 -18.32
N ARG A 222 -14.24 -11.77 -17.74
CA ARG A 222 -13.19 -12.56 -18.40
C ARG A 222 -13.48 -14.04 -18.19
#